data_AF-A0A0M9ERB6-F1
#
_entry.id   AF-A0A0M9ERB6-F1
#
_cell.length_a   1.000
_cell.length_b   1.000
_cell.length_c   1.000
_cell.angle_alpha   90.00
_cell.angle_beta   90.00
_cell.angle_gamma   90.00
#
_symmetry.space_group_name_H-M   'P 1'
#
loop_
_entity.id
_entity.type
_entity.pdbx_description
1 polymer ?
#
loop_
_entity_poly.entity_id
_entity_poly.type
_entity_poly.pdbx_seq_one_letter_code
_entity_poly.pdbx_strand_id
1 'polypeptide(L)'
;MTILTFSLQVPLLELQNYRIIGRILYYVPYYSPIHPGRVLTTFGFVSAIVEALNGWGASYSANQSLSNSEIEAGHALIKTSLLLQIVVAVLLIILAVTFHRRCIVSGIKNERLASPLWTLYISMALILSRTIYRIVEYFSIAELRYGAHFDPETINPAVRYEWYFYVFEAMVMLINIIMFNIHHPRRYLPRNNKIYLSIDGVTEIEGPGYKDPRTLCQTLVDPFDVRGLINGRGRQSERFWQMEESETTQQTNASSMEPETA
;
A
#
# COMPACT_ATOMS: atom_id res chain seq x y z
N MET A 1 -6.84 -2.55 -28.11
CA MET A 1 -6.98 -3.63 -27.11
C MET A 1 -5.75 -3.71 -26.18
N THR A 2 -4.53 -3.45 -26.66
CA THR A 2 -3.27 -3.44 -25.89
C THR A 2 -3.16 -2.33 -24.83
N ILE A 3 -3.79 -1.18 -25.04
CA ILE A 3 -3.78 -0.05 -24.09
C ILE A 3 -4.59 -0.37 -22.83
N LEU A 4 -5.75 -1.03 -22.98
CA LEU A 4 -6.62 -1.44 -21.87
C LEU A 4 -5.93 -2.44 -20.92
N THR A 5 -5.13 -3.36 -21.47
CA THR A 5 -4.36 -4.32 -20.66
C THR A 5 -3.24 -3.66 -19.84
N PHE A 6 -2.65 -2.57 -20.34
CA PHE A 6 -1.68 -1.78 -19.58
C PHE A 6 -2.33 -0.95 -18.48
N SER A 7 -3.53 -0.39 -18.73
CA SER A 7 -4.25 0.39 -17.72
C SER A 7 -4.71 -0.44 -16.52
N LEU A 8 -5.10 -1.71 -16.74
CA LEU A 8 -5.51 -2.62 -15.66
C LEU A 8 -4.36 -3.12 -14.79
N GLN A 9 -3.11 -3.06 -15.28
CA GLN A 9 -1.95 -3.54 -14.51
C GLN A 9 -1.67 -2.69 -13.28
N VAL A 10 -1.98 -1.39 -13.32
CA VAL A 10 -1.54 -0.48 -12.25
C VAL A 10 -2.30 -0.64 -10.93
N PRO A 11 -3.65 -0.71 -10.89
CA PRO A 11 -4.35 -0.99 -9.64
C PRO A 11 -3.97 -2.36 -9.04
N LEU A 12 -3.59 -3.31 -9.89
CA LEU A 12 -3.11 -4.63 -9.44
C LEU A 12 -1.73 -4.55 -8.77
N LEU A 13 -0.82 -3.72 -9.29
CA LEU A 13 0.50 -3.48 -8.70
C LEU A 13 0.39 -2.74 -7.36
N GLU A 14 -0.50 -1.75 -7.27
CA GLU A 14 -0.80 -1.07 -5.99
C GLU A 14 -1.36 -2.07 -4.98
N LEU A 15 -2.32 -2.91 -5.38
CA LEU A 15 -2.86 -3.96 -4.53
C LEU A 15 -1.79 -4.95 -4.07
N GLN A 16 -0.83 -5.28 -4.94
CA GLN A 16 0.30 -6.13 -4.58
C GLN A 16 1.17 -5.48 -3.49
N ASN A 17 1.44 -4.17 -3.57
CA ASN A 17 2.13 -3.45 -2.49
C ASN A 17 1.36 -3.50 -1.18
N TYR A 18 0.03 -3.30 -1.21
CA TYR A 18 -0.82 -3.41 -0.02
C TYR A 18 -0.77 -4.81 0.60
N ARG A 19 -0.69 -5.86 -0.23
CA ARG A 19 -0.55 -7.24 0.25
C ARG A 19 0.83 -7.51 0.84
N ILE A 20 1.89 -6.99 0.24
CA ILE A 20 3.26 -7.17 0.71
C ILE A 20 3.44 -6.47 2.05
N ILE A 21 3.05 -5.20 2.17
CA ILE A 21 3.14 -4.48 3.44
C ILE A 21 2.29 -5.15 4.52
N GLY A 22 1.08 -5.62 4.18
CA GLY A 22 0.24 -6.40 5.09
C GLY A 22 0.97 -7.65 5.60
N ARG A 23 1.63 -8.41 4.72
CA ARG A 23 2.42 -9.58 5.10
C ARG A 23 3.65 -9.24 5.95
N ILE A 24 4.33 -8.14 5.65
CA ILE A 24 5.45 -7.64 6.45
C ILE A 24 4.99 -7.28 7.87
N LEU A 25 3.84 -6.62 7.98
CA LEU A 25 3.22 -6.27 9.26
C LEU A 25 2.80 -7.54 10.04
N TYR A 26 2.33 -8.59 9.35
CA TYR A 26 2.07 -9.90 9.96
C TYR A 26 3.34 -10.58 10.49
N TYR A 27 4.48 -10.38 9.83
CA TYR A 27 5.74 -11.00 10.21
C TYR A 27 6.38 -10.31 11.43
N VAL A 28 6.23 -8.99 11.59
CA VAL A 28 6.71 -8.25 12.77
C VAL A 28 5.56 -7.45 13.41
N PRO A 29 4.71 -8.13 14.19
CA PRO A 29 3.48 -7.51 14.71
C PRO A 29 3.74 -6.44 15.79
N TYR A 30 4.81 -6.58 16.56
CA TYR A 30 5.17 -5.73 17.70
C TYR A 30 5.30 -4.24 17.39
N TYR A 31 5.73 -3.92 16.16
CA TYR A 31 5.99 -2.54 15.72
C TYR A 31 4.96 -2.03 14.73
N SER A 32 3.96 -2.85 14.40
CA SER A 32 2.92 -2.55 13.43
C SER A 32 2.05 -1.38 13.92
N PRO A 33 2.05 -0.21 13.25
CA PRO A 33 1.20 0.91 13.65
C PRO A 33 -0.28 0.69 13.33
N ILE A 34 -0.58 -0.16 12.34
CA ILE A 34 -1.94 -0.52 11.92
C ILE A 34 -2.03 -2.04 11.90
N HIS A 35 -3.18 -2.61 12.24
CA HIS A 35 -3.36 -4.05 12.16
C HIS A 35 -3.12 -4.54 10.70
N PRO A 36 -2.30 -5.59 10.50
CA PRO A 36 -1.85 -6.05 9.19
C PRO A 36 -2.98 -6.36 8.20
N GLY A 37 -4.08 -6.95 8.70
CA GLY A 37 -5.25 -7.29 7.89
C GLY A 37 -6.09 -6.08 7.47
N ARG A 38 -5.95 -4.93 8.14
CA ARG A 38 -6.72 -3.72 7.86
C ARG A 38 -6.09 -2.92 6.74
N VAL A 39 -4.75 -2.90 6.65
CA VAL A 39 -4.03 -2.14 5.62
C VAL A 39 -4.47 -2.55 4.22
N LEU A 40 -4.58 -3.86 3.96
CA LEU A 40 -5.01 -4.34 2.64
C LEU A 40 -6.45 -3.92 2.30
N THR A 41 -7.38 -4.10 3.23
CA THR A 41 -8.80 -3.83 2.98
C THR A 41 -9.08 -2.34 2.86
N THR A 42 -8.41 -1.50 3.66
CA THR A 42 -8.68 -0.06 3.70
C THR A 42 -8.04 0.66 2.52
N PHE A 43 -6.73 0.50 2.32
CA PHE A 43 -6.03 1.13 1.20
C PHE A 43 -6.51 0.56 -0.14
N GLY A 44 -6.77 -0.75 -0.21
CA GLY A 44 -7.33 -1.39 -1.41
C GLY A 44 -8.73 -0.86 -1.76
N PHE A 45 -9.61 -0.69 -0.77
CA PHE A 45 -10.95 -0.14 -1.00
C PHE A 45 -10.92 1.33 -1.41
N VAL A 46 -10.15 2.17 -0.71
CA VAL A 46 -10.00 3.59 -1.07
C VAL A 46 -9.43 3.71 -2.49
N SER A 47 -8.42 2.92 -2.84
CA SER A 47 -7.85 2.91 -4.19
C SER A 47 -8.88 2.47 -5.24
N ALA A 48 -9.72 1.47 -4.93
CA ALA A 48 -10.79 1.05 -5.84
C ALA A 48 -11.82 2.16 -6.10
N ILE A 49 -12.19 2.94 -5.06
CA ILE A 49 -13.05 4.12 -5.23
C ILE A 49 -12.37 5.17 -6.10
N VAL A 50 -11.10 5.48 -5.83
CA VAL A 50 -10.32 6.46 -6.60
C VAL A 50 -10.29 6.09 -8.08
N GLU A 51 -9.99 4.84 -8.40
CA GLU A 51 -9.94 4.34 -9.77
C GLU A 51 -11.33 4.34 -10.44
N ALA A 52 -12.40 4.05 -9.69
CA ALA A 52 -13.77 4.17 -10.21
C ALA A 52 -14.13 5.63 -10.54
N LEU A 53 -13.77 6.59 -9.67
CA LEU A 53 -13.97 8.02 -9.92
C LEU A 53 -13.17 8.49 -11.14
N ASN A 54 -11.93 8.01 -11.29
CA ASN A 54 -11.09 8.33 -12.44
C ASN A 54 -11.70 7.77 -13.74
N GLY A 55 -12.15 6.52 -13.73
CA GLY A 55 -12.81 5.89 -14.88
C GLY A 55 -14.11 6.58 -15.30
N TRP A 56 -14.94 6.98 -14.33
CA TRP A 56 -16.14 7.78 -14.60
C TRP A 56 -15.80 9.17 -15.14
N GLY A 57 -14.84 9.87 -14.52
CA GLY A 57 -14.40 11.17 -14.97
C GLY A 57 -13.86 11.13 -16.40
N ALA A 58 -13.03 10.14 -16.72
CA ALA A 58 -12.51 9.91 -18.07
C ALA A 58 -13.64 9.69 -19.08
N SER A 59 -14.62 8.85 -18.75
CA SER A 59 -15.77 8.56 -19.62
C SER A 59 -16.61 9.80 -19.91
N TYR A 60 -16.87 10.63 -18.90
CA TYR A 60 -17.63 11.88 -19.05
C TYR A 60 -16.85 12.93 -19.84
N SER A 61 -15.55 13.09 -19.58
CA SER A 61 -14.70 14.05 -20.30
C SER A 61 -14.50 13.70 -21.79
N ALA A 62 -14.49 12.41 -22.13
CA ALA A 62 -14.29 11.94 -23.50
C ALA A 62 -15.59 11.97 -24.34
N ASN A 63 -16.76 12.02 -23.69
CA ASN A 63 -18.02 11.96 -24.39
C ASN A 63 -18.50 13.34 -24.84
N GLN A 64 -18.15 13.71 -26.07
CA GLN A 64 -18.51 15.00 -26.68
C GLN A 64 -20.02 15.16 -26.97
N SER A 65 -20.83 14.12 -26.78
CA SER A 65 -22.29 14.22 -26.93
C SER A 65 -22.99 14.74 -25.67
N LEU A 66 -22.27 14.90 -24.55
CA LEU A 66 -22.81 15.37 -23.27
C LEU A 66 -22.87 16.89 -23.21
N SER A 67 -23.65 17.42 -22.26
CA SER A 67 -23.68 18.86 -22.00
C SER A 67 -22.31 19.37 -21.54
N ASN A 68 -21.98 20.62 -21.86
CA ASN A 68 -20.75 21.27 -21.39
C ASN A 68 -20.57 21.16 -19.86
N SER A 69 -21.68 21.23 -19.10
CA SER A 69 -21.68 21.05 -17.64
C SER A 69 -21.26 19.65 -17.18
N GLU A 70 -21.60 18.61 -17.95
CA GLU A 70 -21.27 17.22 -17.63
C GLU A 70 -19.80 16.91 -17.98
N ILE A 71 -19.29 17.50 -19.07
CA ILE A 71 -17.88 17.41 -19.46
C ILE A 71 -17.00 18.09 -18.39
N GLU A 72 -17.39 19.29 -17.93
CA GLU A 72 -16.71 19.98 -16.82
C GLU A 72 -16.72 19.16 -15.52
N ALA A 73 -17.85 18.52 -15.20
CA ALA A 73 -17.94 17.60 -14.07
C ALA A 73 -16.97 16.42 -14.23
N GLY A 74 -16.85 15.85 -15.44
CA GLY A 74 -15.86 14.82 -15.77
C GLY A 74 -14.43 15.26 -15.48
N HIS A 75 -14.05 16.47 -15.91
CA HIS A 75 -12.74 17.05 -15.62
C HIS A 75 -12.49 17.26 -14.12
N ALA A 76 -13.50 17.70 -13.38
CA ALA A 76 -13.41 17.86 -11.93
C ALA A 76 -13.21 16.50 -11.22
N LEU A 77 -13.88 15.45 -11.68
CA LEU A 77 -13.73 14.09 -11.16
C LEU A 77 -12.32 13.54 -11.40
N ILE A 78 -11.78 13.67 -12.62
CA ILE A 78 -10.40 13.22 -12.92
C ILE A 78 -9.41 13.95 -12.03
N LYS A 79 -9.50 15.29 -11.95
CA LYS A 79 -8.61 16.12 -11.12
C LYS A 79 -8.64 15.69 -9.65
N THR A 80 -9.84 15.44 -9.11
CA THR A 80 -10.03 15.02 -7.73
C THR A 80 -9.44 13.62 -7.48
N SER A 81 -9.68 12.69 -8.40
CA SER A 81 -9.17 11.31 -8.29
C SER A 81 -7.64 11.26 -8.32
N LEU A 82 -6.99 12.01 -9.22
CA LEU A 82 -5.53 12.10 -9.31
C LEU A 82 -4.90 12.64 -8.02
N LEU A 83 -5.49 13.68 -7.43
CA LEU A 83 -4.99 14.23 -6.17
C LEU A 83 -5.14 13.22 -5.02
N LEU A 84 -6.28 12.54 -4.96
CA LEU A 84 -6.53 11.52 -3.94
C LEU A 84 -5.56 10.32 -4.10
N GLN A 85 -5.18 9.98 -5.33
CA GLN A 85 -4.20 8.92 -5.60
C GLN A 85 -2.81 9.24 -5.04
N ILE A 86 -2.32 10.49 -5.19
CA ILE A 86 -1.08 10.92 -4.52
C ILE A 86 -1.19 10.78 -3.01
N VAL A 87 -2.31 11.24 -2.42
CA VAL A 87 -2.49 11.17 -0.97
C VAL A 87 -2.40 9.73 -0.48
N VAL A 88 -3.08 8.80 -1.14
CA VAL A 88 -3.04 7.36 -0.81
C VAL A 88 -1.62 6.79 -0.95
N ALA A 89 -0.92 7.11 -2.04
CA ALA A 89 0.46 6.66 -2.27
C ALA A 89 1.43 7.18 -1.19
N VAL A 90 1.33 8.46 -0.84
CA VAL A 90 2.16 9.08 0.21
C VAL A 90 1.85 8.49 1.59
N LEU A 91 0.58 8.26 1.92
CA LEU A 91 0.20 7.62 3.19
C LEU A 91 0.78 6.20 3.29
N LEU A 92 0.79 5.44 2.20
CA LEU A 92 1.41 4.12 2.16
C LEU A 92 2.93 4.18 2.40
N ILE A 93 3.61 5.15 1.78
CA ILE A 93 5.06 5.38 1.99
C ILE A 93 5.34 5.73 3.45
N ILE A 94 4.56 6.65 4.04
CA ILE A 94 4.69 7.03 5.45
C ILE A 94 4.50 5.82 6.36
N LEU A 95 3.50 4.97 6.07
CA LEU A 95 3.25 3.73 6.81
C LEU A 95 4.46 2.79 6.77
N ALA A 96 5.02 2.54 5.59
CA ALA A 96 6.19 1.69 5.40
C ALA A 96 7.44 2.25 6.08
N VAL A 97 7.70 3.55 5.92
CA VAL A 97 8.84 4.24 6.57
C VAL A 97 8.72 4.22 8.09
N THR A 98 7.52 4.48 8.62
CA THR A 98 7.28 4.46 10.07
C THR A 98 7.50 3.07 10.65
N PHE A 99 7.01 2.03 9.98
CA PHE A 99 7.24 0.64 10.37
C PHE A 99 8.74 0.30 10.33
N HIS A 100 9.43 0.61 9.23
CA HIS A 100 10.86 0.31 9.09
C HIS A 100 11.71 1.05 10.13
N ARG A 101 11.43 2.34 10.40
CA ARG A 101 12.12 3.09 11.45
C ARG A 101 11.95 2.44 12.83
N ARG A 102 10.75 1.96 13.16
CA ARG A 102 10.50 1.24 14.42
C ARG A 102 11.31 -0.05 14.50
N CYS A 103 11.37 -0.83 13.42
CA CYS A 103 12.19 -2.05 13.37
C CYS A 103 13.69 -1.76 13.59
N ILE A 104 14.22 -0.69 12.97
CA ILE A 104 15.64 -0.30 13.11
C ILE A 104 15.94 0.13 14.55
N VAL A 105 15.09 0.99 15.13
CA VAL A 105 15.28 1.50 16.51
C VAL A 105 15.29 0.36 17.52
N SER A 106 14.55 -0.71 17.25
CA SER A 106 14.49 -1.90 18.11
C SER A 106 15.52 -2.98 17.78
N GLY A 107 16.46 -2.71 16.87
CA GLY A 107 17.59 -3.60 16.60
C GLY A 107 17.27 -4.82 15.73
N ILE A 108 16.07 -4.91 15.13
CA ILE A 108 15.70 -6.03 14.26
C ILE A 108 16.39 -5.87 12.91
N LYS A 109 17.52 -6.58 12.73
CA LYS A 109 18.27 -6.64 11.48
C LYS A 109 18.17 -8.03 10.87
N ASN A 110 17.00 -8.33 10.29
CA ASN A 110 16.78 -9.59 9.59
C ASN A 110 16.75 -9.37 8.07
N GLU A 111 17.61 -10.07 7.34
CA GLU A 111 17.72 -9.96 5.88
C GLU A 111 16.44 -10.40 5.16
N ARG A 112 15.69 -11.35 5.75
CA ARG A 112 14.38 -11.79 5.24
C ARG A 112 13.30 -10.71 5.34
N LEU A 113 13.48 -9.74 6.22
CA LEU A 113 12.62 -8.56 6.35
C LEU A 113 13.11 -7.41 5.44
N ALA A 114 14.43 -7.21 5.36
CA ALA A 114 15.03 -6.13 4.58
C ALA A 114 14.78 -6.28 3.07
N SER A 115 14.91 -7.50 2.53
CA SER A 115 14.71 -7.78 1.10
C SER A 115 13.32 -7.40 0.57
N PRO A 116 12.20 -7.85 1.17
CA PRO A 116 10.87 -7.45 0.74
C PRO A 116 10.57 -5.97 1.01
N LEU A 117 11.16 -5.36 2.06
CA LEU A 117 11.04 -3.92 2.30
C LEU A 117 11.71 -3.09 1.20
N TRP A 118 12.91 -3.46 0.76
CA TRP A 118 13.59 -2.79 -0.35
C TRP A 118 12.81 -2.88 -1.66
N THR A 119 12.31 -4.08 -1.97
CA THR A 119 11.42 -4.30 -3.14
C THR A 119 10.19 -3.41 -3.05
N LEU A 120 9.58 -3.30 -1.87
CA LEU A 120 8.42 -2.46 -1.62
C LEU A 120 8.75 -0.97 -1.83
N TYR A 121 9.89 -0.46 -1.35
CA TYR A 121 10.29 0.94 -1.55
C TYR A 121 10.50 1.27 -3.03
N ILE A 122 11.18 0.40 -3.78
CA ILE A 122 11.39 0.60 -5.21
C ILE A 122 10.04 0.64 -5.93
N SER A 123 9.14 -0.30 -5.63
CA SER A 123 7.80 -0.33 -6.22
C SER A 123 6.99 0.94 -5.89
N MET A 124 6.99 1.37 -4.63
CA MET A 124 6.29 2.59 -4.22
C MET A 124 6.84 3.83 -4.92
N ALA A 125 8.16 3.94 -5.08
CA ALA A 125 8.78 5.06 -5.80
C ALA A 125 8.40 5.07 -7.29
N LEU A 126 8.39 3.91 -7.95
CA LEU A 126 7.96 3.77 -9.34
C LEU A 126 6.49 4.17 -9.53
N ILE A 127 5.60 3.69 -8.63
CA ILE A 127 4.18 4.07 -8.67
C ILE A 127 4.00 5.57 -8.42
N LEU A 128 4.70 6.14 -7.43
CA LEU A 128 4.63 7.58 -7.14
C LEU A 128 5.09 8.40 -8.35
N SER A 129 6.21 8.03 -8.98
CA SER A 129 6.69 8.68 -10.21
C SER A 129 5.62 8.69 -11.29
N ARG A 130 4.91 7.57 -11.50
CA ARG A 130 3.82 7.47 -12.46
C ARG A 130 2.63 8.37 -12.11
N THR A 131 2.24 8.44 -10.83
CA THR A 131 1.15 9.34 -10.40
C THR A 131 1.50 10.82 -10.62
N ILE A 132 2.76 11.21 -10.39
CA ILE A 132 3.26 12.56 -10.67
C ILE A 132 3.22 12.84 -12.18
N TYR A 133 3.74 11.94 -13.01
CA TYR A 133 3.68 12.08 -14.47
C TYR A 133 2.23 12.26 -14.96
N ARG A 134 1.31 11.41 -14.48
CA ARG A 134 -0.12 11.49 -14.84
C ARG A 134 -0.76 12.82 -14.47
N ILE A 135 -0.38 13.39 -13.33
CA ILE A 135 -0.84 14.72 -12.92
C ILE A 135 -0.28 15.79 -13.86
N VAL A 136 1.02 15.78 -14.13
CA VAL A 136 1.65 16.77 -15.03
C VAL A 136 1.05 16.68 -16.44
N GLU A 137 0.85 15.48 -16.95
CA GLU A 137 0.20 15.21 -18.24
C GLU A 137 -1.24 15.78 -18.24
N TYR A 138 -2.03 15.48 -17.21
CA TYR A 138 -3.40 15.97 -17.11
C TYR A 138 -3.49 17.50 -17.01
N PHE A 139 -2.68 18.14 -16.17
CA PHE A 139 -2.66 19.59 -16.05
C PHE A 139 -2.18 20.24 -17.35
N SER A 140 -1.17 19.64 -18.01
CA SER A 140 -0.74 20.12 -19.31
C SER A 140 -1.85 20.02 -20.37
N ILE A 141 -2.69 18.99 -20.35
CA ILE A 141 -3.84 18.86 -21.28
C ILE A 141 -4.94 19.85 -20.89
N ALA A 142 -5.20 20.03 -19.60
CA ALA A 142 -6.22 20.96 -19.11
C ALA A 142 -5.87 22.43 -19.38
N GLU A 143 -4.58 22.78 -19.45
CA GLU A 143 -4.08 24.10 -19.84
C GLU A 143 -4.16 24.36 -21.35
N LEU A 144 -4.29 23.32 -22.18
CA LEU A 144 -4.53 23.46 -23.61
C LEU A 144 -5.96 23.97 -23.85
N ARG A 145 -6.12 25.29 -23.87
CA ARG A 145 -7.30 25.92 -24.47
C ARG A 145 -7.31 25.63 -25.96
N TYR A 146 -8.19 24.73 -26.41
CA TYR A 146 -8.55 24.57 -27.82
C TYR A 146 -9.26 25.85 -28.31
N GLY A 147 -8.48 26.88 -28.64
CA GLY A 147 -8.94 28.14 -29.22
C GLY A 147 -8.39 28.36 -30.63
N ALA A 148 -9.01 29.25 -31.41
CA ALA A 148 -8.70 29.52 -32.82
C ALA A 148 -7.26 30.02 -33.11
N HIS A 149 -6.47 30.31 -32.07
CA HIS A 149 -5.05 30.65 -32.13
C HIS A 149 -4.21 29.61 -31.35
N PHE A 150 -4.32 28.34 -31.74
CA PHE A 150 -3.59 27.24 -31.14
C PHE A 150 -2.20 27.12 -31.78
N ASP A 151 -1.15 27.46 -31.03
CA ASP A 151 0.24 27.23 -31.44
C ASP A 151 0.73 25.87 -30.89
N PRO A 152 1.05 24.89 -31.76
CA PRO A 152 1.54 23.56 -31.36
C PRO A 152 2.86 23.58 -30.58
N GLU A 153 3.56 24.71 -30.53
CA GLU A 153 4.85 24.89 -29.85
C GLU A 153 4.73 25.27 -28.37
N THR A 154 3.55 25.70 -27.92
CA THR A 154 3.28 26.02 -26.50
C THR A 154 2.84 24.82 -25.67
N ILE A 155 2.61 23.68 -26.33
CA ILE A 155 2.26 22.41 -25.70
C ILE A 155 3.46 21.89 -24.91
N ASN A 156 3.25 21.51 -23.64
CA ASN A 156 4.29 20.86 -22.85
C ASN A 156 4.87 19.65 -23.63
N PRO A 157 6.20 19.53 -23.78
CA PRO A 157 6.83 18.42 -24.50
C PRO A 157 6.36 17.04 -24.04
N ALA A 158 5.97 16.91 -22.76
CA ALA A 158 5.45 15.69 -22.17
C ALA A 158 4.18 15.15 -22.85
N VAL A 159 3.32 16.02 -23.38
CA VAL A 159 2.08 15.64 -24.09
C VAL A 159 2.31 15.63 -25.60
N ARG A 160 3.23 16.47 -26.10
CA ARG A 160 3.54 16.60 -27.53
C ARG A 160 4.23 15.36 -28.11
N TYR A 161 5.02 14.64 -27.31
CA TYR A 161 5.72 13.45 -27.77
C TYR A 161 5.34 12.20 -26.99
N GLU A 162 4.84 11.20 -27.71
CA GLU A 162 4.44 9.89 -27.17
C GLU A 162 5.59 9.13 -26.48
N TRP A 163 6.86 9.47 -26.77
CA TRP A 163 8.00 8.81 -26.14
C TRP A 163 8.07 9.06 -24.63
N TYR A 164 7.62 10.22 -24.15
CA TYR A 164 7.57 10.50 -22.72
C TYR A 164 6.60 9.56 -22.00
N PHE A 165 5.43 9.31 -22.60
CA PHE A 165 4.47 8.33 -22.09
C PHE A 165 5.09 6.93 -22.01
N TYR A 166 5.78 6.47 -23.06
CA TYR A 166 6.40 5.14 -23.05
C TYR A 166 7.48 5.00 -21.97
N VAL A 167 8.27 6.03 -21.72
CA VAL A 167 9.36 5.99 -20.73
C VAL A 167 8.82 6.15 -19.31
N PHE A 168 8.02 7.19 -19.05
CA PHE A 168 7.63 7.55 -17.68
C PHE A 168 6.42 6.76 -17.15
N GLU A 169 5.61 6.19 -18.04
CA GLU A 169 4.49 5.34 -17.65
C GLU A 169 4.74 3.87 -17.95
N ALA A 170 4.91 3.51 -19.23
CA ALA A 170 4.94 2.11 -19.62
C ALA A 170 6.21 1.39 -19.13
N MET A 171 7.39 1.99 -19.26
CA MET A 171 8.66 1.40 -18.82
C MET A 171 8.72 1.30 -17.29
N VAL A 172 8.31 2.35 -16.57
CA VAL A 172 8.25 2.36 -15.10
C VAL A 172 7.39 1.22 -14.57
N MET A 173 6.23 0.97 -15.20
CA MET A 173 5.35 -0.15 -14.83
C MET A 173 5.93 -1.51 -15.22
N LEU A 174 6.56 -1.60 -16.40
CA LEU A 174 7.21 -2.82 -16.84
C LEU A 174 8.34 -3.22 -15.90
N ILE A 175 9.18 -2.27 -15.48
CA ILE A 175 10.25 -2.50 -14.49
C ILE A 175 9.64 -3.03 -13.18
N ASN A 176 8.52 -2.45 -12.73
CA ASN A 176 7.88 -2.88 -11.50
C ASN A 176 7.35 -4.34 -11.59
N ILE A 177 6.72 -4.70 -12.71
CA ILE A 177 6.23 -6.06 -12.96
C ILE A 177 7.40 -7.05 -13.01
N ILE A 178 8.46 -6.74 -13.75
CA ILE A 178 9.65 -7.59 -13.85
C ILE A 178 10.29 -7.76 -12.47
N MET A 179 10.39 -6.68 -11.70
CA MET A 179 10.92 -6.73 -10.34
C MET A 179 10.11 -7.68 -9.47
N PHE A 180 8.77 -7.62 -9.50
CA PHE A 180 7.93 -8.56 -8.75
C PHE A 180 7.97 -9.99 -9.25
N ASN A 181 8.23 -10.19 -10.54
CA ASN A 181 8.41 -11.52 -11.11
C ASN A 181 9.70 -12.17 -10.61
N ILE A 182 10.80 -11.40 -10.54
CA ILE A 182 12.11 -11.86 -10.06
C ILE A 182 12.12 -11.98 -8.52
N HIS A 183 11.71 -10.92 -7.82
CA HIS A 183 11.66 -10.84 -6.37
C HIS A 183 10.27 -11.20 -5.86
N HIS A 184 9.93 -12.48 -5.95
CA HIS A 184 8.63 -12.93 -5.49
C HIS A 184 8.55 -12.82 -3.94
N PRO A 185 7.65 -11.98 -3.37
CA PRO A 185 7.62 -11.69 -1.94
C PRO A 185 7.32 -12.92 -1.06
N ARG A 186 6.69 -13.96 -1.65
CA ARG A 186 6.48 -15.27 -0.99
C ARG A 186 7.76 -16.08 -0.75
N ARG A 187 8.88 -15.71 -1.35
CA ARG A 187 10.18 -16.37 -1.13
C ARG A 187 10.79 -15.99 0.22
N TYR A 188 10.51 -14.78 0.69
CA TYR A 188 11.11 -14.22 1.91
C TYR A 188 10.15 -14.19 3.11
N LEU A 189 8.83 -14.19 2.86
CA LEU A 189 7.81 -14.23 3.90
C LEU A 189 7.24 -15.64 4.09
N PRO A 190 7.06 -16.11 5.35
CA PRO A 190 6.53 -17.43 5.64
C PRO A 190 5.14 -17.65 5.01
N ARG A 191 4.87 -18.91 4.63
CA ARG A 191 3.63 -19.28 3.93
C ARG A 191 2.40 -19.12 4.82
N ASN A 192 2.57 -19.31 6.13
CA ASN A 192 1.52 -19.25 7.15
C ASN A 192 1.56 -17.88 7.85
N ASN A 193 0.45 -17.14 7.83
CA ASN A 193 0.33 -15.82 8.47
C ASN A 193 0.34 -15.90 10.01
N LYS A 194 0.48 -17.10 10.58
CA LYS A 194 0.67 -17.36 12.01
C LYS A 194 2.13 -17.30 12.44
N ILE A 195 3.07 -17.39 11.49
CA ILE A 195 4.51 -17.37 11.80
C ILE A 195 4.97 -15.91 11.87
N TYR A 196 5.48 -15.52 13.03
CA TYR A 196 5.98 -14.17 13.31
C TYR A 196 7.39 -14.24 13.90
N LEU A 197 8.15 -13.17 13.72
CA LEU A 197 9.52 -13.07 14.22
C LEU A 197 9.48 -12.74 15.71
N SER A 198 10.16 -13.52 16.56
CA SER A 198 10.37 -13.23 17.98
C SER A 198 10.99 -11.83 18.16
N ILE A 199 10.83 -11.27 19.36
CA ILE A 199 11.44 -9.99 19.78
C ILE A 199 12.97 -10.02 19.61
N ASP A 200 13.58 -11.20 19.69
CA ASP A 200 15.01 -11.44 19.45
C ASP A 200 15.46 -11.14 18.00
N GLY A 201 14.51 -10.97 17.07
CA GLY A 201 14.78 -10.62 15.68
C GLY A 201 15.33 -11.76 14.81
N VAL A 202 15.47 -12.96 15.36
CA VAL A 202 16.11 -14.12 14.70
C VAL A 202 15.21 -15.36 14.66
N THR A 203 14.50 -15.68 15.75
CA THR A 203 13.65 -16.87 15.85
C THR A 203 12.26 -16.63 15.27
N GLU A 204 11.75 -17.60 14.50
CA GLU A 204 10.38 -17.58 13.98
C GLU A 204 9.51 -18.45 14.89
N ILE A 205 8.43 -17.87 15.43
CA ILE A 205 7.47 -18.53 16.33
C ILE A 205 6.10 -18.61 15.65
N GLU A 206 5.40 -19.74 15.81
CA GLU A 206 4.02 -19.90 15.32
C GLU A 206 3.05 -19.48 16.42
N GLY A 207 2.37 -18.35 16.22
CA GLY A 207 1.37 -17.84 17.14
C GLY A 207 -0.04 -18.36 16.87
N PRO A 208 -0.99 -18.05 17.76
CA PRO A 208 -2.41 -18.40 17.57
C PRO A 208 -3.05 -17.78 16.30
N GLY A 209 -2.34 -16.84 15.67
CA GLY A 209 -2.77 -16.06 14.52
C GLY A 209 -3.65 -14.89 14.92
N TYR A 210 -3.57 -13.78 14.18
CA TYR A 210 -4.48 -12.66 14.38
C TYR A 210 -5.90 -13.05 13.99
N LYS A 211 -6.78 -13.18 14.98
CA LYS A 211 -8.22 -13.21 14.77
C LYS A 211 -8.75 -11.80 15.00
N ASP A 212 -9.13 -11.12 13.93
CA ASP A 212 -9.89 -9.88 14.03
C ASP A 212 -11.39 -10.25 14.11
N PRO A 213 -12.06 -10.08 15.26
CA PRO A 213 -13.47 -10.49 15.42
C PRO A 213 -14.46 -9.55 14.71
N ARG A 214 -13.99 -8.55 13.95
CA ARG A 214 -14.83 -7.49 13.36
C ARG A 214 -15.30 -7.84 11.95
N THR A 215 -16.50 -7.38 11.59
CA THR A 215 -17.05 -7.54 10.24
C THR A 215 -16.33 -6.63 9.25
N LEU A 216 -16.18 -7.08 8.00
CA LEU A 216 -15.43 -6.36 6.95
C LEU A 216 -15.89 -4.90 6.77
N CYS A 217 -17.18 -4.62 6.96
CA CYS A 217 -17.74 -3.28 6.85
C CYS A 217 -17.30 -2.35 7.99
N GLN A 218 -17.16 -2.85 9.22
CA GLN A 218 -16.65 -2.06 10.35
C GLN A 218 -15.17 -1.72 10.19
N THR A 219 -14.37 -2.65 9.65
CA THR A 219 -12.95 -2.43 9.36
C THR A 219 -12.73 -1.37 8.27
N LEU A 220 -13.67 -1.27 7.35
CA LEU A 220 -13.61 -0.37 6.19
C LEU A 220 -14.03 1.06 6.54
N VAL A 221 -14.96 1.23 7.48
CA VAL A 221 -15.39 2.55 8.00
C VAL A 221 -14.41 3.14 9.01
N ASP A 222 -13.70 2.31 9.79
CA ASP A 222 -12.69 2.76 10.76
C ASP A 222 -11.36 1.99 10.58
N PRO A 223 -10.49 2.44 9.64
CA PRO A 223 -9.22 1.78 9.35
C PRO A 223 -8.23 1.76 10.52
N PHE A 224 -8.21 2.83 11.31
CA PHE A 224 -7.22 3.12 12.35
C PHE A 224 -7.69 2.73 13.75
N ASP A 225 -8.89 2.16 13.87
CA ASP A 225 -9.55 1.90 15.15
C ASP A 225 -9.67 3.15 16.03
N VAL A 226 -9.95 4.31 15.46
CA VAL A 226 -10.03 5.55 16.24
C VAL A 226 -11.11 5.43 17.32
N ARG A 227 -12.24 4.77 17.02
CA ARG A 227 -13.30 4.50 18.00
C ARG A 227 -12.90 3.46 19.05
N GLY A 228 -12.13 2.43 18.69
CA GLY A 228 -11.64 1.43 19.66
C GLY A 228 -10.50 1.93 20.52
N LEU A 229 -9.69 2.89 20.02
CA LEU A 229 -8.66 3.60 20.77
C LEU A 229 -9.27 4.49 21.85
N ILE A 230 -10.38 5.16 21.52
CA ILE A 230 -11.16 6.00 22.45
C ILE A 230 -11.90 5.15 23.49
N ASN A 231 -12.47 4.01 23.09
CA ASN A 231 -13.23 3.12 23.99
C ASN A 231 -12.38 2.07 24.72
N GLY A 232 -11.05 2.08 24.56
CA GLY A 232 -10.10 1.22 25.29
C GLY A 232 -10.15 -0.29 25.00
N ARG A 233 -11.10 -0.78 24.18
CA ARG A 233 -11.35 -2.22 23.95
C ARG A 233 -10.49 -2.85 22.85
N GLY A 234 -9.83 -2.07 21.99
CA GLY A 234 -9.04 -2.59 20.86
C GLY A 234 -7.72 -3.27 21.24
N ARG A 235 -7.16 -2.95 22.43
CA ARG A 235 -5.78 -3.30 22.79
C ARG A 235 -5.55 -4.74 23.27
N GLN A 236 -6.58 -5.45 23.73
CA GLN A 236 -6.41 -6.77 24.39
C GLN A 236 -6.24 -7.94 23.41
N SER A 237 -6.92 -7.95 22.26
CA SER A 237 -6.72 -9.01 21.25
C SER A 237 -5.48 -8.78 20.39
N GLU A 238 -4.97 -7.54 20.35
CA GLU A 238 -3.82 -7.21 19.52
C GLU A 238 -2.54 -7.77 20.10
N ARG A 239 -2.31 -7.79 21.43
CA ARG A 239 -1.02 -8.14 22.03
C ARG A 239 -0.88 -9.61 22.46
N PHE A 240 -1.28 -10.56 21.61
CA PHE A 240 -1.15 -11.99 21.94
C PHE A 240 0.31 -12.41 22.26
N TRP A 241 1.29 -11.73 21.65
CA TRP A 241 2.71 -11.93 21.89
C TRP A 241 3.18 -11.56 23.31
N GLN A 242 2.41 -10.77 24.08
CA GLN A 242 2.73 -10.47 25.48
C GLN A 242 2.28 -11.59 26.42
N MET A 243 1.27 -12.37 26.02
CA MET A 243 0.73 -13.46 26.84
C MET A 243 1.65 -14.68 26.82
N GLU A 244 2.22 -15.01 25.66
CA GLU A 244 3.22 -16.09 25.49
C GLU A 244 4.52 -15.81 26.24
N GLU A 245 4.98 -14.55 26.28
CA GLU A 245 6.20 -14.19 27.01
C GLU A 245 6.03 -14.42 28.53
N SER A 246 4.87 -14.06 29.09
CA SER A 246 4.56 -14.35 30.49
C SER A 246 4.47 -15.85 30.79
N GLU A 247 3.93 -16.66 29.88
CA GLU A 247 3.85 -18.12 30.06
C GLU A 247 5.22 -18.79 29.94
N THR A 248 6.04 -18.37 28.97
CA THR A 248 7.40 -18.91 28.74
C THR A 248 8.34 -18.51 29.88
N THR A 249 8.25 -17.26 30.36
CA THR A 249 9.04 -16.78 31.50
C THR A 249 8.60 -17.46 32.81
N GLN A 250 7.31 -17.74 32.99
CA GLN A 250 6.81 -18.48 34.15
C GLN A 250 7.23 -19.95 34.14
N GLN A 251 7.21 -20.63 32.99
CA GLN A 251 7.71 -22.01 32.88
C GLN A 251 9.21 -22.11 33.12
N THR A 252 9.99 -21.16 32.59
CA THR A 252 11.45 -21.13 32.79
C THR A 252 11.81 -20.89 34.25
N ASN A 253 11.10 -19.98 34.93
CA ASN A 253 11.30 -19.72 36.36
C ASN A 253 10.82 -20.87 37.24
N ALA A 254 9.70 -21.53 36.90
CA ALA A 254 9.20 -22.70 37.63
C ALA A 254 10.15 -23.91 37.51
N SER A 255 10.70 -24.17 36.32
CA SER A 255 11.68 -25.24 36.09
C SER A 255 13.03 -25.01 36.79
N SER A 256 13.38 -23.75 37.10
CA SER A 256 14.60 -23.39 37.83
C SER A 256 14.45 -23.44 39.36
N MET A 257 13.24 -23.68 39.86
CA MET A 257 12.90 -23.72 41.30
C MET A 257 12.69 -25.15 41.85
N GLU A 258 12.81 -26.21 41.04
CA GLU A 258 12.91 -27.57 41.57
C GLU A 258 14.35 -27.84 42.04
N PRO A 259 14.62 -27.97 43.34
CA PRO A 259 15.92 -28.44 43.81
C PRO A 259 16.05 -29.93 43.52
N GLU A 260 17.21 -30.35 42.98
CA GLU A 260 17.63 -31.75 42.94
C GLU A 260 17.57 -32.32 44.37
N THR A 261 16.49 -33.02 44.69
CA THR A 261 16.45 -33.96 45.81
C THR A 261 16.78 -35.34 45.27
N ALA A 262 18.06 -35.71 45.36
CA ALA A 262 18.53 -37.09 45.42
C ALA A 262 19.78 -37.15 46.31
#